data_AF-A0A523B313-F1
#
_entry.id   AF-A0A523B313-F1
#
_cell.length_a   1.000
_cell.length_b   1.000
_cell.length_c   1.000
_cell.angle_alpha   90.00
_cell.angle_beta   90.00
_cell.angle_gamma   90.00
#
_symmetry.space_group_name_H-M   'P 1'
#
loop_
_entity.id
_entity.type
_entity.pdbx_description
1 polymer ?
#
loop_
_entity_poly.entity_id
_entity_poly.type
_entity_poly.pdbx_seq_one_letter_code
_entity_poly.pdbx_strand_id
1 'polypeptide(L)' 'MRIITVKIPEAYLRELDDLVKAGIYPSRSEVIRTALRELLKKEVHRESIEDMNFHSLMRLRSRTSLRKRS' A
#
# COMPACT_ATOMS: atom_id res chain seq x y z
N MET A 1 -4.12 -10.94 7.46
CA MET A 1 -3.32 -10.50 6.28
C MET A 1 -4.16 -10.68 5.03
N ARG A 2 -4.06 -9.80 4.03
CA ARG A 2 -4.70 -9.95 2.70
C ARG A 2 -3.61 -10.07 1.63
N ILE A 3 -3.87 -10.83 0.57
CA ILE A 3 -2.95 -10.96 -0.58
C ILE A 3 -3.13 -9.74 -1.48
N ILE A 4 -2.01 -9.15 -1.89
CA ILE A 4 -1.96 -8.07 -2.88
C ILE A 4 -1.11 -8.57 -4.03
N THR A 5 -1.64 -8.48 -5.25
CA THR A 5 -0.92 -8.82 -6.49
C THR A 5 -0.60 -7.53 -7.23
N VAL A 6 0.67 -7.32 -7.55
CA VAL A 6 1.14 -6.15 -8.31
C VAL A 6 2.00 -6.61 -9.47
N LYS A 7 1.99 -5.85 -10.57
CA LYS A 7 2.93 -6.04 -11.68
C LYS A 7 4.05 -5.03 -11.52
N ILE A 8 5.29 -5.50 -11.55
CA ILE A 8 6.49 -4.67 -11.48
C ILE A 8 7.48 -5.08 -12.58
N PRO A 9 8.26 -4.14 -13.12
CA PRO A 9 9.35 -4.44 -14.05
C PRO A 9 10.33 -5.48 -13.51
N GLU A 10 10.88 -6.30 -14.40
CA GLU A 10 11.83 -7.36 -14.03
C GLU A 10 13.12 -6.85 -13.40
N ALA A 11 13.56 -5.63 -13.76
CA ALA A 11 14.75 -5.01 -13.19
C ALA A 11 14.64 -4.92 -11.65
N TYR A 12 13.51 -4.43 -11.15
CA TYR A 12 13.27 -4.34 -9.70
C TYR A 12 13.12 -5.71 -9.03
N LEU A 13 12.55 -6.71 -9.74
CA LEU A 13 12.49 -8.07 -9.21
C LEU A 13 13.89 -8.65 -8.98
N ARG A 14 14.83 -8.41 -9.90
CA ARG A 14 16.23 -8.85 -9.75
C ARG A 14 16.88 -8.21 -8.53
N GLU A 15 16.72 -6.90 -8.36
CA GLU A 15 17.25 -6.19 -7.18
C GLU A 15 16.65 -6.73 -5.87
N LEU A 16 15.34 -7.00 -5.84
CA LEU A 16 14.68 -7.62 -4.68
C LEU A 16 15.21 -9.03 -4.39
N ASP A 17 15.44 -9.83 -5.42
CA ASP A 17 16.00 -11.18 -5.27
C ASP A 17 17.44 -11.13 -4.74
N ASP A 18 18.25 -10.17 -5.17
CA ASP A 18 19.62 -10.01 -4.68
C ASP A 18 19.66 -9.62 -3.20
N LEU A 19 18.73 -8.78 -2.73
CA LEU A 19 18.57 -8.47 -1.30
C LEU A 19 18.21 -9.70 -0.46
N VAL A 20 17.40 -10.61 -1.01
CA VAL A 20 17.03 -11.86 -0.33
C VAL A 20 18.20 -12.86 -0.34
N LYS A 21 18.90 -12.99 -1.47
CA LYS A 21 20.10 -13.86 -1.58
C LYS A 21 21.23 -13.41 -0.67
N ALA A 22 21.38 -12.10 -0.48
CA ALA A 22 22.33 -11.54 0.48
C ALA A 22 21.96 -11.82 1.94
N GLY A 23 20.81 -12.41 2.22
CA GLY A 23 20.34 -12.75 3.58
C GLY A 23 19.85 -11.55 4.39
N ILE A 24 19.73 -10.37 3.77
CA ILE A 24 19.27 -9.14 4.44
C ILE A 24 17.78 -9.27 4.79
N TYR A 25 17.01 -9.89 3.90
CA TYR A 25 15.59 -10.14 4.10
C TYR A 25 15.23 -11.60 3.85
N PRO A 26 14.28 -12.16 4.60
CA PRO A 26 13.90 -13.57 4.49
C PRO A 26 13.08 -13.88 3.23
N SER A 27 12.42 -12.88 2.63
CA SER A 27 11.65 -13.07 1.40
C SER A 27 11.40 -11.75 0.68
N ARG A 28 11.13 -11.80 -0.64
CA ARG A 28 10.70 -10.63 -1.43
C ARG A 28 9.50 -9.93 -0.82
N SER A 29 8.55 -10.69 -0.28
CA SER A 29 7.36 -10.15 0.38
C SER A 29 7.72 -9.36 1.64
N GLU A 30 8.75 -9.77 2.38
CA GLU A 30 9.25 -9.04 3.55
C GLU A 30 9.89 -7.71 3.13
N VAL A 31 10.69 -7.72 2.05
CA VAL A 31 11.30 -6.51 1.49
C VAL A 31 10.22 -5.50 1.11
N ILE A 32 9.21 -5.93 0.35
CA ILE A 32 8.11 -5.07 -0.12
C ILE A 32 7.31 -4.53 1.08
N ARG A 33 7.00 -5.37 2.07
CA ARG A 33 6.30 -4.93 3.28
C ARG A 33 7.10 -3.91 4.08
N THR A 34 8.42 -4.09 4.17
CA THR A 34 9.31 -3.16 4.88
C THR A 34 9.37 -1.82 4.15
N ALA A 35 9.60 -1.84 2.83
CA ALA A 35 9.58 -0.64 2.01
C ALA A 35 8.24 0.10 2.10
N LEU A 36 7.12 -0.62 2.08
CA LEU A 36 5.78 -0.03 2.25
C LEU A 36 5.60 0.60 3.63
N ARG A 37 6.08 -0.06 4.70
CA ARG A 37 6.00 0.48 6.07
C ARG A 37 6.84 1.75 6.21
N GLU A 38 8.07 1.74 5.71
CA GLU A 38 8.97 2.91 5.77
C GLU A 38 8.42 4.07 4.94
N LEU A 39 7.88 3.78 3.76
CA LEU A 39 7.20 4.76 2.91
C LEU A 39 5.98 5.36 3.64
N LEU A 40 5.09 4.52 4.17
CA LEU A 40 3.91 4.98 4.90
C LEU A 40 4.30 5.75 6.16
N LYS A 41 5.31 5.32 6.90
CA LYS A 41 5.79 6.06 8.07
C LYS A 41 6.28 7.44 7.66
N LYS A 42 7.07 7.53 6.59
CA LYS A 42 7.59 8.79 6.06
C LYS A 42 6.48 9.75 5.62
N GLU A 43 5.50 9.26 4.86
CA GLU A 43 4.39 10.09 4.37
C GLU A 43 3.36 10.38 5.47
N VAL A 44 3.06 9.46 6.39
CA VAL A 44 2.16 9.71 7.53
C VAL A 44 2.75 10.71 8.52
N HIS A 45 4.07 10.72 8.75
CA HIS A 45 4.70 11.79 9.55
C HIS A 45 4.72 13.14 8.80
N ARG A 46 4.54 13.13 7.48
CA ARG A 46 4.30 14.33 6.67
C ARG A 46 2.83 14.77 6.72
N GLU A 47 1.93 13.79 6.80
CA GLU A 47 0.46 13.92 6.83
C GLU A 47 -0.14 13.78 8.22
N SER A 48 0.64 13.88 9.31
CA SER A 48 0.10 13.95 10.67
C SER A 48 -0.75 15.21 10.94
N ILE A 49 -1.04 15.97 9.87
CA ILE A 49 -2.07 16.99 9.76
C ILE A 49 -3.16 16.58 8.75
N GLU A 50 -3.55 15.32 8.55
CA GLU A 50 -4.66 15.02 7.60
C GLU A 50 -5.51 13.76 7.86
N ASP A 51 -5.34 13.08 8.99
CA ASP A 51 -6.09 11.85 9.31
C ASP A 51 -7.47 12.05 9.98
N MET A 52 -8.08 13.24 9.91
CA MET A 52 -9.47 13.41 10.37
C MET A 52 -10.54 13.15 9.29
N ASN A 53 -10.19 12.92 8.02
CA ASN A 53 -11.21 12.85 6.95
C ASN A 53 -11.26 11.58 6.09
N PHE A 54 -10.23 10.73 6.06
CA PHE A 54 -10.22 9.59 5.14
C PHE A 54 -11.22 8.47 5.54
N HIS A 55 -11.37 8.24 6.85
CA HIS A 55 -12.31 7.22 7.36
C HIS A 55 -13.79 7.60 7.12
N SER A 56 -14.10 8.89 7.15
CA SER A 56 -15.45 9.42 6.88
C SER A 56 -15.84 9.29 5.40
N LEU A 57 -14.88 9.47 4.47
CA LEU A 57 -15.13 9.38 3.03
C LEU A 57 -15.43 7.95 2.56
N MET A 58 -14.82 6.94 3.20
CA MET A 58 -15.09 5.53 2.89
C MET A 58 -16.50 5.08 3.29
N ARG A 59 -17.13 5.67 4.31
CA ARG A 59 -18.53 5.35 4.69
C ARG A 59 -19.56 5.99 3.75
N LEU A 60 -19.20 7.01 2.97
CA LEU A 60 -20.16 7.74 2.13
C LEU A 60 -20.40 7.12 0.75
N ARG A 61 -19.49 6.25 0.27
CA ARG A 61 -19.59 5.62 -1.06
C ARG A 61 -20.64 4.52 -1.19
N SER A 62 -21.34 4.17 -0.12
CA SER A 62 -22.39 3.13 -0.13
C SER A 62 -23.82 3.65 -0.34
N ARG A 63 -24.02 4.96 -0.63
CA ARG A 63 -25.37 5.58 -0.66
C ARG A 63 -25.81 6.22 -1.98
N THR A 64 -25.03 6.16 -3.07
CA THR A 64 -25.47 6.67 -4.37
C THR A 64 -25.93 5.54 -5.30
N SER A 65 -27.01 4.89 -4.88
CA SER A 65 -27.86 4.07 -5.73
C SER A 65 -29.27 4.30 -5.24
N LEU A 66 -29.88 5.41 -5.66
CA LEU A 66 -31.31 5.63 -5.73
C LEU A 66 -31.55 7.03 -6.31
N ARG A 67 -32.52 7.10 -7.23
CA ARG A 67 -33.07 8.29 -7.90
C ARG A 67 -32.45 8.66 -9.26
N LYS A 68 -32.76 7.84 -10.26
CA LYS A 68 -33.39 8.36 -11.48
C LYS A 68 -34.83 7.85 -11.55
N ARG A 69 -35.74 8.62 -10.97
CA ARG A 69 -37.14 8.70 -11.42
C ARG A 69 -37.20 9.93 -12.29
N SER A 70 -37.46 9.74 -13.58
CA SER A 70 -38.28 10.61 -14.41
C SER A 70 -38.79 9.81 -15.59
#